data_AF-A0A9E8TLE4-F1
#
_entry.id   AF-A0A9E8TLE4-F1
#
_cell.length_a   1.000
_cell.length_b   1.000
_cell.length_c   1.000
_cell.angle_alpha   90.00
_cell.angle_beta   90.00
_cell.angle_gamma   90.00
#
_symmetry.space_group_name_H-M   'P 1'
#
loop_
_entity.id
_entity.type
_entity.pdbx_description
1 polymer ?
#
loop_
_entity_poly.entity_id
_entity_poly.type
_entity_poly.pdbx_seq_one_letter_code
_entity_poly.pdbx_strand_id
1 'polypeptide(L)' 'MKLNSRFGRIMYGISLVVSVGIIAVVWLVIQPGLLFSVVFTIFVLAIDVWNGRLAFGTSPRGTGS' A
#
# COMPACT_ATOMS: atom_id res chain seq x y z
N MET A 1 12.97 6.26 -12.04
CA MET A 1 12.49 5.40 -13.14
C MET A 1 11.03 5.70 -13.40
N LYS A 2 10.60 5.90 -14.65
CA LYS A 2 9.18 6.16 -15.00
C LYS A 2 8.35 4.93 -14.66
N LEU A 3 7.75 4.90 -13.47
CA LEU A 3 6.92 3.79 -12.96
C LEU A 3 5.44 3.92 -13.34
N ASN A 4 5.13 4.60 -14.45
CA ASN A 4 3.79 4.59 -15.05
C ASN A 4 3.73 3.51 -16.13
N SER A 5 3.89 2.25 -15.75
CA SER A 5 3.80 1.09 -16.66
C SER A 5 2.87 0.03 -16.07
N ARG A 6 2.29 -0.83 -16.93
CA ARG A 6 1.45 -1.96 -16.51
C ARG A 6 2.15 -2.82 -15.44
N PHE A 7 3.47 -2.91 -15.51
CA PHE A 7 4.30 -3.58 -14.52
C PHE A 7 4.23 -2.92 -13.13
N GLY A 8 4.30 -1.59 -13.04
CA GLY A 8 4.17 -0.86 -11.77
C GLY A 8 2.83 -1.10 -11.08
N ARG A 9 1.74 -1.21 -11.84
CA ARG A 9 0.39 -1.51 -11.33
C ARG A 9 0.26 -2.95 -10.82
N ILE A 10 0.85 -3.92 -11.52
CA ILE A 10 0.88 -5.33 -11.08
C ILE A 10 1.69 -5.45 -9.79
N MET A 11 2.86 -4.83 -9.74
CA MET A 11 3.71 -4.84 -8.55
C MET A 11 3.02 -4.18 -7.36
N TYR A 12 2.24 -3.12 -7.58
CA TYR A 12 1.41 -2.51 -6.55
C TYR A 12 0.31 -3.46 -6.04
N GLY A 13 -0.37 -4.18 -6.94
CA GLY A 13 -1.35 -5.19 -6.53
C GLY A 13 -0.73 -6.28 -5.65
N ILE A 14 0.47 -6.74 -5.99
CA ILE A 14 1.23 -7.70 -5.17
C ILE A 14 1.60 -7.07 -3.82
N SER A 15 2.05 -5.81 -3.80
CA SER A 15 2.42 -5.15 -2.55
C SER A 15 1.22 -5.06 -1.59
N LEU A 16 0.02 -4.75 -2.09
CA LEU A 16 -1.20 -4.71 -1.27
C LEU A 16 -1.50 -6.06 -0.62
N VAL A 17 -1.41 -7.15 -1.37
CA VAL A 17 -1.64 -8.50 -0.81
C VAL A 17 -0.63 -8.81 0.30
N VAL A 18 0.63 -8.45 0.10
CA VAL A 18 1.69 -8.63 1.10
C VAL A 18 1.43 -7.75 2.33
N SER A 19 1.05 -6.49 2.15
CA SER A 19 0.72 -5.56 3.23
C SER A 19 -0.39 -6.11 4.13
N VAL A 20 -1.48 -6.62 3.54
CA VAL A 20 -2.57 -7.27 4.30
C VAL A 20 -2.05 -8.50 5.05
N GLY A 21 -1.22 -9.33 4.41
CA GLY A 21 -0.62 -10.49 5.05
C GLY A 21 0.24 -10.13 6.27
N ILE A 22 1.07 -9.09 6.15
CA ILE A 22 1.93 -8.63 7.25
C ILE A 22 1.08 -8.06 8.39
N ILE A 23 0.06 -7.27 8.08
CA ILE A 23 -0.88 -6.74 9.09
C ILE A 23 -1.53 -7.93 9.83
N ALA A 24 -2.05 -8.92 9.11
CA ALA A 24 -2.66 -10.10 9.72
C ALA A 24 -1.67 -10.86 10.63
N VAL A 25 -0.42 -11.05 10.20
CA VAL A 25 0.62 -11.68 11.03
C VAL A 25 0.90 -10.87 12.30
N VAL A 26 1.03 -9.54 12.20
CA VAL A 26 1.26 -8.68 13.36
C VAL A 26 0.11 -8.79 14.36
N TRP A 27 -1.13 -8.73 13.89
CA TRP A 27 -2.31 -8.74 14.75
C TRP A 27 -2.65 -10.12 15.33
N LEU A 28 -2.47 -11.21 14.56
CA LEU A 28 -2.93 -12.53 14.95
C LEU A 28 -1.82 -13.41 15.54
N VAL A 29 -0.58 -13.27 15.05
CA VAL A 29 0.54 -14.15 15.39
C VAL A 29 1.48 -13.49 16.40
N ILE A 30 1.92 -12.26 16.12
CA ILE A 30 2.90 -11.56 16.98
C ILE A 30 2.22 -10.95 18.21
N GLN A 31 1.01 -10.43 18.04
CA GLN A 31 0.19 -9.82 19.10
C GLN A 31 0.96 -8.82 19.98
N PRO A 32 1.62 -7.79 19.40
CA PRO A 32 2.27 -6.76 20.20
C PRO A 32 1.23 -5.88 20.89
N GLY A 33 1.69 -4.93 21.70
CA GLY A 33 0.81 -3.97 22.37
C GLY A 33 -0.07 -3.20 21.36
N LEU A 34 -1.32 -2.92 21.75
CA LEU A 34 -2.34 -2.31 20.88
C LEU A 34 -1.84 -1.04 20.18
N LEU A 35 -1.16 -0.15 20.91
CA LEU A 35 -0.60 1.09 20.36
C LEU A 35 0.34 0.82 19.20
N PHE A 36 1.24 -0.17 19.34
CA PHE A 36 2.18 -0.54 18.29
C PHE A 36 1.44 -1.11 17.08
N SER A 37 0.50 -2.04 17.27
CA SER A 37 -0.28 -2.64 16.17
C SER A 37 -1.04 -1.59 15.37
N VAL A 38 -1.65 -0.61 16.04
CA VAL A 38 -2.37 0.49 15.39
C VAL A 38 -1.41 1.40 14.63
N VAL A 39 -0.32 1.87 15.24
CA VAL A 39 0.66 2.75 14.59
C VAL A 39 1.30 2.05 13.39
N PHE A 40 1.66 0.78 13.54
CA PHE A 40 2.18 -0.05 12.45
C PHE A 40 1.20 -0.16 11.29
N THR A 41 -0.08 -0.43 11.58
CA THR A 41 -1.12 -0.54 10.55
C THR A 41 -1.29 0.76 9.79
N ILE A 42 -1.34 1.90 10.49
CA ILE A 42 -1.41 3.24 9.86
C ILE A 42 -0.20 3.49 8.98
N PHE A 43 1.00 3.12 9.45
CA PHE A 43 2.24 3.28 8.70
C PHE A 43 2.24 2.45 7.40
N VAL A 44 1.82 1.19 7.46
CA VAL A 44 1.69 0.32 6.28
C VAL A 44 0.69 0.91 5.28
N LEU A 45 -0.47 1.37 5.75
CA LEU A 45 -1.47 2.00 4.89
C LEU A 45 -0.94 3.29 4.23
N ALA A 46 -0.17 4.10 4.95
CA ALA A 46 0.45 5.30 4.39
C ALA A 46 1.45 4.97 3.26
N ILE A 47 2.24 3.89 3.44
CA ILE A 47 3.13 3.37 2.39
C ILE A 47 2.33 2.86 1.20
N ASP A 48 1.24 2.12 1.42
CA ASP A 48 0.40 1.61 0.33
C ASP A 48 -0.23 2.75 -0.48
N VAL A 49 -0.69 3.82 0.19
CA VAL A 49 -1.19 5.02 -0.51
C VAL A 49 -0.07 5.69 -1.31
N TRP A 50 1.13 5.83 -0.74
CA TRP A 50 2.27 6.41 -1.43
C TRP A 50 2.69 5.58 -2.66
N ASN A 51 2.78 4.26 -2.50
CA ASN A 51 3.10 3.33 -3.58
C ASN A 51 2.02 3.32 -4.66
N GLY A 52 0.74 3.44 -4.28
CA GLY A 52 -0.36 3.61 -5.23
C GLY A 52 -0.20 4.89 -6.05
N ARG A 53 0.14 6.01 -5.41
CA ARG A 53 0.44 7.28 -6.10
C ARG A 53 1.62 7.15 -7.07
N LEU A 54 2.64 6.35 -6.74
CA LEU A 54 3.77 6.09 -7.63
C LEU A 54 3.40 5.16 -8.80
N ALA A 55 2.58 4.13 -8.55
CA ALA A 55 2.20 3.12 -9.54
C ALA A 55 1.17 3.62 -10.56
N PHE A 56 0.27 4.52 -10.15
CA PHE A 56 -0.75 5.12 -11.02
C PHE A 56 -0.42 6.54 -11.48
N GLY A 57 0.61 7.16 -10.88
CA GLY A 57 0.86 8.60 -11.00
C GLY A 57 -0.25 9.39 -10.30
N THR A 58 -0.01 10.66 -9.98
CA THR A 58 -1.09 11.60 -9.69
C THR A 58 -1.95 11.75 -10.95
N SER A 59 -3.05 11.01 -11.07
CA SER A 59 -4.08 11.31 -12.06
C SER A 59 -5.44 10.85 -11.54
N PRO A 60 -6.36 11.82 -11.46
CA PRO A 60 -7.51 11.76 -12.33
C PRO A 60 -7.40 12.88 -13.37
N ARG A 61 -6.88 12.58 -14.56
CA ARG A 61 -7.44 13.17 -15.79
C ARG A 61 -8.41 12.10 -16.29
N GLY A 62 -9.62 12.00 -15.72
CA GLY A 62 -10.78 12.76 -16.17
C GLY A 62 -10.79 14.26 -15.87
N THR A 63 -10.30 15.04 -16.81
CA THR A 63 -10.90 16.33 -17.18
C THR A 63 -11.01 16.31 -18.69
N GLY A 64 -12.22 16.60 -19.19
CA GLY A 64 -12.64 16.28 -20.54
C GLY A 64 -11.93 17.04 -21.65
N SER A 65 -11.95 16.42 -22.82
CA SER A 65 -12.19 16.99 -24.16
C SER A 65 -12.04 15.84 -25.15
#